data_AF-A0A8B8FBF2-F1
#
_entry.id   AF-A0A8B8FBF2-F1
#
_cell.length_a   1.000
_cell.length_b   1.000
_cell.length_c   1.000
_cell.angle_alpha   90.00
_cell.angle_beta   90.00
_cell.angle_gamma   90.00
#
_symmetry.space_group_name_H-M   'P 1'
#
loop_
_entity.id
_entity.type
_entity.pdbx_description
1 polymer ?
#
loop_
_entity_poly.entity_id
_entity_poly.type
_entity_poly.pdbx_seq_one_letter_code
_entity_poly.pdbx_strand_id
1 'polypeptide(L)'
;MPMERGHQQNRRLLQIKRKIFRRIYGPKRNEENTFERRTNAELRTIFNETNIVGILKRRRISWAGHVWKAEGQIVHNITWKPDKKRLRGRPRQLWSDRVRDDLKFMGIREGERLAKNREV
;
A
#
# COMPACT_ATOMS: atom_id res chain seq x y z
N MET A 1 17.73 6.75 11.61
CA MET A 1 16.46 7.32 11.09
C MET A 1 15.81 6.35 10.09
N PRO A 2 14.68 5.65 10.37
CA PRO A 2 14.15 4.60 9.50
C PRO A 2 12.83 4.93 8.77
N MET A 3 12.55 6.19 8.43
CA MET A 3 11.27 6.62 7.82
C MET A 3 11.19 6.45 6.28
N GLU A 4 12.30 6.14 5.60
CA GLU A 4 12.39 6.17 4.12
C GLU A 4 11.81 4.95 3.37
N ARG A 5 11.70 3.80 4.04
CA ARG A 5 11.42 2.51 3.36
C ARG A 5 9.96 2.34 2.92
N GLY A 6 9.03 3.01 3.60
CA GLY A 6 7.62 3.07 3.23
C GLY A 6 7.41 3.71 1.86
N HIS A 7 8.09 4.83 1.63
CA HIS A 7 8.04 5.62 0.40
C HIS A 7 8.64 4.89 -0.81
N GLN A 8 9.72 4.12 -0.60
CA GLN A 8 10.39 3.42 -1.70
C GLN A 8 9.53 2.28 -2.32
N GLN A 9 8.75 1.57 -1.50
CA GLN A 9 7.83 0.54 -2.02
C GLN A 9 6.63 1.16 -2.75
N ASN A 10 6.10 2.28 -2.25
CA ASN A 10 5.04 3.02 -2.94
C ASN A 10 5.53 3.51 -4.31
N ARG A 11 6.79 3.95 -4.41
CA ARG A 11 7.41 4.35 -5.69
C ARG A 11 7.50 3.18 -6.69
N ARG A 12 7.91 1.99 -6.24
CA ARG A 12 7.98 0.79 -7.09
C ARG A 12 6.59 0.38 -7.59
N LEU A 13 5.58 0.42 -6.74
CA LEU A 13 4.20 0.13 -7.12
C LEU A 13 3.71 1.10 -8.21
N LEU A 14 3.98 2.39 -8.05
CA LEU A 14 3.62 3.40 -9.05
C LEU A 14 4.34 3.16 -10.39
N GLN A 15 5.60 2.72 -10.37
CA GLN A 15 6.34 2.36 -11.59
C GLN A 15 5.72 1.16 -12.31
N ILE A 16 5.39 0.08 -11.58
CA ILE A 16 4.75 -1.11 -12.14
C ILE A 16 3.40 -0.75 -12.74
N LYS A 17 2.57 -0.01 -11.99
CA LYS A 17 1.26 0.49 -12.46
C LYS A 17 1.39 1.28 -13.78
N ARG A 18 2.35 2.21 -13.85
CA ARG A 18 2.63 3.00 -15.06
C ARG A 18 3.13 2.14 -16.23
N LYS A 19 3.82 1.03 -15.98
CA LYS A 19 4.22 0.07 -17.03
C LYS A 19 3.01 -0.67 -17.58
N ILE A 20 2.14 -1.17 -16.68
CA ILE A 20 0.90 -1.87 -17.05
C ILE A 20 0.01 -0.96 -17.89
N PHE A 21 -0.20 0.29 -17.47
CA PHE A 21 -1.05 1.19 -18.25
C PHE A 21 -0.52 1.54 -19.62
N ARG A 22 0.80 1.72 -19.79
CA ARG A 22 1.37 1.90 -21.13
C ARG A 22 1.14 0.69 -22.02
N ARG A 23 1.07 -0.50 -21.44
CA ARG A 23 0.76 -1.72 -22.18
C ARG A 23 -0.72 -1.81 -22.57
N ILE A 24 -1.63 -1.41 -21.69
CA ILE A 24 -3.08 -1.43 -21.94
C ILE A 24 -3.48 -0.36 -22.96
N TYR A 25 -3.08 0.89 -22.74
CA TYR A 25 -3.49 1.99 -23.61
C TYR A 25 -2.66 2.09 -24.89
N GLY A 26 -1.45 1.52 -24.91
CA GLY A 26 -0.54 1.57 -26.05
C GLY A 26 0.18 2.91 -26.25
N PRO A 27 0.78 3.14 -27.42
CA PRO A 27 1.31 4.44 -27.83
C PRO A 27 0.19 5.41 -28.28
N LYS A 28 0.48 6.72 -28.30
CA LYS A 28 -0.38 7.75 -28.90
C LYS A 28 0.10 8.09 -30.30
N ARG A 29 -0.74 8.69 -31.15
CA ARG A 29 -0.30 9.29 -32.41
C ARG A 29 0.01 10.76 -32.20
N ASN A 30 1.10 11.21 -32.82
CA ASN A 30 1.50 12.61 -32.84
C ASN A 30 0.94 13.33 -34.08
N GLU A 31 1.15 14.64 -34.16
CA GLU A 31 0.75 15.49 -35.29
C GLU A 31 1.37 15.01 -36.62
N GLU A 32 2.58 14.46 -36.57
CA GLU A 32 3.28 13.82 -37.69
C GLU A 32 2.80 12.40 -38.01
N ASN A 33 1.68 11.96 -37.42
CA ASN A 33 1.11 10.61 -37.57
C ASN A 33 2.03 9.45 -37.12
N THR A 34 3.09 9.75 -36.37
CA THR A 34 4.02 8.78 -35.77
C THR A 34 3.55 8.32 -34.39
N PHE A 35 3.96 7.12 -33.97
CA PHE A 35 3.61 6.57 -32.66
C PHE A 35 4.60 7.02 -31.57
N GLU A 36 4.10 7.70 -30.55
CA GLU A 36 4.89 8.14 -29.40
C GLU A 36 4.49 7.42 -28.10
N ARG A 37 5.48 7.18 -27.24
CA ARG A 37 5.26 6.68 -25.89
C ARG A 37 4.56 7.74 -25.04
N ARG A 38 3.43 7.38 -24.43
CA ARG A 38 2.73 8.27 -23.50
C ARG A 38 3.58 8.71 -22.29
N THR A 39 3.52 9.99 -21.98
CA THR A 39 4.21 10.64 -20.86
C THR A 39 3.56 10.28 -19.52
N ASN A 40 4.24 10.56 -18.40
CA ASN A 40 3.66 10.33 -17.07
C ASN A 40 2.48 11.27 -16.78
N ALA A 41 2.44 12.45 -17.40
CA ALA A 41 1.37 13.43 -17.21
C ALA A 41 0.10 12.97 -17.93
N GLU A 42 0.22 12.55 -19.19
CA GLU A 42 -0.89 11.98 -19.98
C GLU A 42 -1.47 10.74 -19.30
N LEU A 43 -0.62 9.84 -18.80
CA LEU A 43 -1.11 8.67 -18.06
C LEU A 43 -1.83 9.04 -16.76
N ARG A 44 -1.51 10.18 -16.14
CA ARG A 44 -2.25 10.67 -14.97
C ARG A 44 -3.62 11.21 -15.37
N THR A 45 -3.71 11.92 -16.49
CA THR A 45 -4.96 12.44 -17.04
C THR A 45 -5.89 11.32 -17.51
N ILE A 46 -5.38 10.33 -18.26
CA ILE A 46 -6.16 9.16 -18.71
C ILE A 46 -6.71 8.38 -17.52
N PHE A 47 -5.90 8.26 -16.48
CA PHE A 47 -6.22 7.49 -15.30
C PHE A 47 -7.01 8.30 -14.25
N ASN A 48 -7.41 9.53 -14.56
CA ASN A 48 -8.05 10.49 -13.66
C ASN A 48 -8.67 9.78 -12.45
N GLU A 49 -8.07 9.95 -11.26
CA GLU A 49 -8.68 9.51 -9.99
C GLU A 49 -8.41 8.08 -9.46
N THR A 50 -7.15 7.65 -9.35
CA THR A 50 -6.85 6.64 -8.30
C THR A 50 -5.46 6.73 -7.70
N ASN A 51 -5.40 7.35 -6.53
CA ASN A 51 -4.28 7.18 -5.62
C ASN A 51 -4.29 5.72 -5.11
N ILE A 52 -3.75 4.79 -5.90
CA ILE A 52 -3.68 3.36 -5.56
C ILE A 52 -2.99 3.14 -4.21
N VAL A 53 -2.01 4.00 -3.88
CA VAL A 53 -1.36 3.98 -2.58
C VAL A 53 -2.39 4.31 -1.50
N GLY A 54 -3.20 5.35 -1.68
CA GLY A 54 -4.32 5.68 -0.80
C GLY A 54 -5.34 4.54 -0.65
N ILE A 55 -5.76 3.89 -1.74
CA ILE A 55 -6.66 2.73 -1.68
C ILE A 55 -6.04 1.59 -0.88
N LEU A 56 -4.77 1.27 -1.13
CA LEU A 56 -4.07 0.21 -0.42
C LEU A 56 -3.92 0.52 1.08
N LYS A 57 -3.64 1.78 1.43
CA LYS A 57 -3.63 2.24 2.83
C LYS A 57 -4.99 2.06 3.48
N ARG A 58 -6.07 2.52 2.83
CA ARG A 58 -7.45 2.37 3.32
C ARG A 58 -7.80 0.90 3.54
N ARG A 59 -7.55 0.03 2.55
CA ARG A 59 -7.80 -1.41 2.66
C ARG A 59 -7.00 -2.04 3.79
N ARG A 60 -5.72 -1.66 3.96
CA ARG A 60 -4.87 -2.17 5.04
C ARG A 60 -5.40 -1.81 6.42
N ILE A 61 -5.84 -0.57 6.61
CA ILE A 61 -6.44 -0.12 7.87
C ILE A 61 -7.78 -0.80 8.13
N SER A 62 -8.63 -0.91 7.11
CA SER A 62 -9.90 -1.65 7.21
C SER A 62 -9.68 -3.09 7.65
N TRP A 63 -8.70 -3.76 7.05
CA TRP A 63 -8.35 -5.14 7.40
C TRP A 63 -7.76 -5.23 8.81
N ALA A 64 -6.95 -4.26 9.23
CA ALA A 64 -6.47 -4.18 10.61
C ALA A 64 -7.62 -4.06 11.62
N GLY A 65 -8.64 -3.26 11.32
CA GLY A 65 -9.85 -3.18 12.13
C GLY A 65 -10.60 -4.50 12.25
N HIS A 66 -10.65 -5.30 11.19
CA HIS A 66 -11.22 -6.66 11.25
C HIS A 66 -10.36 -7.60 12.09
N VAL A 67 -9.04 -7.58 11.90
CA VAL A 67 -8.10 -8.43 12.65
C VAL A 67 -8.17 -8.14 14.15
N TRP A 68 -8.28 -6.88 14.56
CA TRP A 68 -8.36 -6.50 15.98
C TRP A 68 -9.68 -6.86 16.65
N LYS A 69 -10.73 -7.08 15.86
CA LYS A 69 -12.04 -7.56 16.32
C LYS A 69 -12.21 -9.07 16.22
N ALA A 70 -11.42 -9.72 15.37
CA ALA A 70 -11.44 -11.17 15.26
C ALA A 70 -10.92 -11.78 16.57
N GLU A 71 -11.47 -12.93 16.95
CA GLU A 71 -10.97 -13.74 18.06
C GLU A 71 -10.32 -15.03 17.50
N GLY A 72 -9.55 -15.73 18.34
CA GLY A 72 -8.97 -17.03 18.01
C GLY A 72 -7.70 -16.97 17.14
N GLN A 73 -7.52 -17.97 16.26
CA GLN A 73 -6.24 -18.26 15.60
C GLN A 73 -5.71 -17.13 14.68
N ILE A 74 -6.59 -16.31 14.11
CA ILE A 74 -6.21 -15.20 13.23
C ILE A 74 -5.34 -14.19 13.98
N VAL A 75 -5.73 -13.84 15.21
CA VAL A 75 -4.99 -12.89 16.06
C VAL A 75 -3.65 -13.48 16.45
N HIS A 76 -3.61 -14.78 16.79
CA HIS A 76 -2.39 -15.48 17.15
C HIS A 76 -1.36 -15.43 16.02
N ASN A 77 -1.75 -15.81 14.80
CA ASN A 77 -0.84 -15.87 13.65
C ASN A 77 -0.29 -14.49 13.24
N ILE A 78 -1.06 -13.43 13.42
CA ILE A 78 -0.67 -12.06 13.04
C ILE A 78 0.21 -11.40 14.12
N THR A 79 -0.05 -11.71 15.39
CA THR A 79 0.72 -11.18 16.53
C THR A 79 2.00 -11.97 16.76
N TRP A 80 2.07 -13.20 16.26
CA TRP A 80 3.21 -14.09 16.43
C TRP A 80 4.50 -13.49 15.84
N LYS A 81 5.50 -13.32 16.73
CA LYS A 81 6.84 -12.88 16.36
C LYS A 81 7.78 -14.07 16.43
N PRO A 82 8.31 -14.56 15.29
CA PRO A 82 9.28 -15.65 15.33
C PRO A 82 10.58 -15.16 15.97
N ASP A 83 11.02 -15.87 17.00
CA ASP A 83 12.23 -15.56 17.77
C ASP A 83 13.53 -15.99 17.06
N LYS A 84 13.40 -16.82 16.01
CA LYS A 84 14.55 -17.35 15.26
C LYS A 84 15.22 -16.30 14.38
N LYS A 85 16.52 -16.48 14.15
CA LYS A 85 17.35 -15.65 13.26
C LYS A 85 16.69 -15.53 11.88
N ARG A 86 16.54 -14.29 11.39
CA ARG A 86 15.86 -13.99 10.13
C ARG A 86 16.65 -14.56 8.94
N LEU A 87 16.00 -15.35 8.09
CA LEU A 87 16.59 -15.83 6.83
C LEU A 87 16.92 -14.65 5.89
N ARG A 88 17.98 -14.81 5.09
CA ARG A 88 18.33 -13.87 4.03
C ARG A 88 17.17 -13.76 3.03
N GLY A 89 16.84 -12.53 2.63
CA GLY A 89 15.75 -12.24 1.68
C GLY A 89 14.38 -11.99 2.32
N ARG A 90 14.11 -12.42 3.56
CA ARG A 90 12.82 -12.14 4.21
C ARG A 90 12.64 -10.63 4.44
N PRO A 91 11.61 -9.98 3.86
CA PRO A 91 11.41 -8.54 3.96
C PRO A 91 11.40 -8.10 5.42
N ARG A 92 12.25 -7.14 5.81
CA ARG A 92 12.41 -6.69 7.21
C ARG A 92 11.13 -6.18 7.86
N GLN A 93 10.21 -5.63 7.06
CA GLN A 93 9.02 -4.94 7.52
C GLN A 93 7.86 -5.92 7.72
N LEU A 94 7.21 -5.85 8.88
CA LEU A 94 6.01 -6.63 9.17
C LEU A 94 4.76 -5.88 8.68
N TRP A 95 3.66 -6.63 8.51
CA TRP A 95 2.36 -6.04 8.21
C TRP A 95 1.89 -5.09 9.32
N SER A 96 2.10 -5.44 10.59
CA SER A 96 1.76 -4.59 11.73
C SER A 96 2.54 -3.28 11.76
N ASP A 97 3.83 -3.30 11.38
CA ASP A 97 4.64 -2.08 11.23
C ASP A 97 4.02 -1.13 10.19
N ARG A 98 3.54 -1.70 9.07
CA ARG A 98 2.89 -0.95 7.98
C ARG A 98 1.55 -0.36 8.39
N VAL A 99 0.75 -1.10 9.16
CA VAL A 99 -0.52 -0.59 9.72
C VAL A 99 -0.24 0.57 10.65
N ARG A 100 0.75 0.45 11.55
CA ARG A 100 1.15 1.51 12.47
C ARG A 100 1.63 2.76 11.73
N ASP A 101 2.43 2.60 10.67
CA ASP A 101 2.89 3.74 9.85
C ASP A 101 1.71 4.45 9.16
N ASP A 102 0.75 3.70 8.62
CA ASP A 102 -0.43 4.26 7.96
C ASP A 102 -1.36 4.99 8.96
N LEU A 103 -1.51 4.48 10.18
CA LEU A 103 -2.28 5.13 11.25
C LEU A 103 -1.59 6.38 11.79
N LYS A 104 -0.26 6.33 11.98
CA LYS A 104 0.54 7.51 12.32
C LYS A 104 0.39 8.62 11.29
N PHE A 105 0.37 8.27 10.00
CA PHE A 105 0.12 9.23 8.93
C PHE A 105 -1.27 9.88 9.03
N MET A 106 -2.26 9.18 9.60
CA MET A 106 -3.61 9.71 9.88
C MET A 106 -3.74 10.39 11.24
N GLY A 107 -2.67 10.49 12.04
CA GLY A 107 -2.71 11.04 13.39
C GLY A 107 -3.34 10.12 14.44
N ILE A 108 -3.63 8.85 14.11
CA ILE A 108 -4.27 7.89 14.99
C ILE A 108 -3.20 7.11 15.76
N ARG A 109 -3.17 7.25 17.09
CA ARG A 109 -2.19 6.56 17.95
C ARG A 109 -2.70 5.24 18.51
N GLU A 110 -4.00 5.15 18.83
CA GLU A 110 -4.62 4.01 19.54
C GLU A 110 -5.65 3.27 18.67
N GLY A 111 -5.29 2.97 17.42
CA GLY A 111 -6.22 2.35 16.46
C GLY A 111 -6.83 1.03 16.92
N GLU A 112 -6.06 0.21 17.65
CA GLU A 112 -6.54 -1.06 18.20
C GLU A 112 -7.61 -0.87 19.28
N ARG A 113 -7.39 0.07 20.21
CA ARG A 113 -8.36 0.38 21.27
C ARG A 113 -9.64 0.95 20.68
N LEU A 114 -9.52 1.85 19.70
CA LEU A 114 -10.66 2.42 18.98
C LEU A 114 -11.46 1.35 18.22
N ALA A 115 -10.80 0.32 17.70
CA ALA A 115 -11.49 -0.77 17.00
C ALA A 115 -12.27 -1.69 17.95
N LYS A 116 -11.81 -1.86 19.19
CA LYS A 116 -12.44 -2.67 20.24
C LYS A 116 -13.56 -1.93 20.97
N ASN A 117 -13.43 -0.62 21.17
CA ASN A 117 -14.36 0.21 21.96
C ASN A 117 -15.56 0.76 21.17
N ARG A 118 -15.86 0.23 19.98
CA ARG A 118 -17.04 0.68 19.22
C ARG A 118 -18.25 -0.05 19.80
N GLU A 119 -18.95 0.59 20.73
CA GLU A 119 -20.24 0.12 21.25
C GLU A 119 -21.19 -0.12 20.06
N VAL A 120 -21.82 -1.30 20.06
CA VAL A 120 -22.88 -1.69 19.12
C VAL A 120 -24.20 -1.15 19.66
#